data_AF-A0A9X2XVU7-F1
#
_entry.id   AF-A0A9X2XVU7-F1
#
_cell.length_a   1.000
_cell.length_b   1.000
_cell.length_c   1.000
_cell.angle_alpha   90.00
_cell.angle_beta   90.00
_cell.angle_gamma   90.00
#
_symmetry.space_group_name_H-M   'P 1'
#
loop_
_entity.id
_entity.type
_entity.pdbx_description
1 polymer ?
#
loop_
_entity_poly.entity_id
_entity_poly.type
_entity_poly.pdbx_seq_one_letter_code
_entity_poly.pdbx_strand_id
1 'polypeptide(L)'
;MTSKAQTSAVKSALTIHSVLSPAKTTEVYDSYWRFASIRQEVFFNRLEEKPYPWTSDPIINKYKFTNVYRAADRVSQYLIKHVIYNENLPDSPKEVLFRILLFKLFNKIETWELLNLKIGTITFEDYDFDLYDSILTAAIASGRRIYSAAYIMPSGKSYFGFVRKHTNHLKLIELILKKQTHEKLMFAKSMQQAFEIIKNFPSLGDFLAYQLLIDLNYSPIINFSESEFVVPGPGAKGGISKCFSDSAGLSNVEIIKLMTDRQEKEFERLGLSFKSLWGRRLQLIDCQNLFCEVDKYARVKHPQIKGNSERLRIKQVFKASSKPINFWFPPKWGINKNIQPLKSNSISEGLWSNSGESN
;
A
#
# COMPACT_ATOMS: atom_id res chain seq x y z
N MET A 1 -18.75 -46.75 -61.65
CA MET A 1 -19.73 -46.12 -60.75
C MET A 1 -19.19 -46.17 -59.33
N THR A 2 -18.62 -45.06 -58.87
CA THR A 2 -18.04 -44.88 -57.53
C THR A 2 -19.05 -44.18 -56.61
N SER A 3 -19.36 -44.77 -55.45
CA SER A 3 -19.94 -44.07 -54.29
C SER A 3 -19.98 -45.06 -53.11
N LYS A 4 -18.92 -45.12 -52.31
CA LYS A 4 -18.70 -44.40 -51.03
C LYS A 4 -19.43 -45.03 -49.83
N ALA A 5 -18.62 -45.73 -49.03
CA ALA A 5 -18.90 -46.12 -47.67
C ALA A 5 -19.16 -44.88 -46.79
N GLN A 6 -20.21 -44.92 -45.98
CA GLN A 6 -20.54 -43.92 -44.98
C GLN A 6 -20.11 -44.46 -43.60
N THR A 7 -18.90 -44.13 -43.18
CA THR A 7 -18.43 -44.27 -41.81
C THR A 7 -19.08 -43.19 -40.94
N SER A 8 -19.97 -43.60 -40.02
CA SER A 8 -20.55 -42.72 -39.01
C SER A 8 -19.52 -42.39 -37.93
N ALA A 9 -18.81 -41.28 -38.09
CA ALA A 9 -18.04 -40.69 -37.01
C ALA A 9 -18.99 -40.03 -36.01
N VAL A 10 -19.20 -40.66 -34.85
CA VAL A 10 -19.81 -40.04 -33.68
C VAL A 10 -18.88 -38.93 -33.21
N LYS A 11 -19.16 -37.69 -33.60
CA LYS A 11 -18.54 -36.52 -32.99
C LYS A 11 -19.10 -36.40 -31.57
N SER A 12 -18.30 -36.70 -30.56
CA SER A 12 -18.60 -36.25 -29.20
C SER A 12 -18.49 -34.72 -29.18
N ALA A 13 -19.63 -34.05 -29.33
CA ALA A 13 -19.72 -32.62 -29.10
C ALA A 13 -19.67 -32.39 -27.59
N LEU A 14 -18.46 -32.23 -27.04
CA LEU A 14 -18.28 -31.59 -25.74
C LEU A 14 -18.70 -30.13 -25.89
N THR A 15 -19.97 -29.84 -25.59
CA THR A 15 -20.45 -28.46 -25.45
C THR A 15 -19.88 -27.90 -24.15
N ILE A 16 -18.80 -27.12 -24.25
CA ILE A 16 -18.31 -26.34 -23.12
C ILE A 16 -19.32 -25.20 -22.89
N HIS A 17 -20.26 -25.43 -21.99
CA HIS A 17 -21.11 -24.37 -21.47
C HIS A 17 -20.27 -23.45 -20.57
N SER A 18 -19.69 -22.40 -21.17
CA SER A 18 -19.14 -21.25 -20.44
C SER A 18 -20.32 -20.41 -19.91
N VAL A 19 -20.89 -20.79 -18.76
CA VAL A 19 -22.03 -20.11 -18.11
C VAL A 19 -21.56 -18.89 -17.30
N LEU A 20 -20.62 -18.10 -17.81
CA LEU A 20 -20.30 -16.81 -17.21
C LEU A 20 -20.77 -15.70 -18.15
N SER A 21 -21.91 -15.10 -17.83
CA SER A 21 -22.31 -13.81 -18.44
C SER A 21 -21.22 -12.76 -18.14
N PRO A 22 -21.04 -11.71 -18.95
CA PRO A 22 -20.08 -10.67 -18.58
C PRO A 22 -20.53 -9.98 -17.27
N ALA A 23 -19.56 -9.63 -16.41
CA ALA A 23 -19.84 -8.83 -15.22
C ALA A 23 -20.56 -7.53 -15.59
N LYS A 24 -21.60 -7.17 -14.84
CA LYS A 24 -22.39 -5.95 -15.08
C LYS A 24 -21.83 -4.83 -14.22
N THR A 25 -21.45 -3.75 -14.89
CA THR A 25 -20.85 -2.56 -14.27
C THR A 25 -21.91 -1.50 -13.94
N THR A 26 -21.60 -0.64 -12.98
CA THR A 26 -22.32 0.61 -12.71
C THR A 26 -21.52 1.81 -13.24
N GLU A 27 -22.05 3.04 -13.11
CA GLU A 27 -21.31 4.28 -13.40
C GLU A 27 -20.05 4.50 -12.53
N VAL A 28 -19.94 3.79 -11.39
CA VAL A 28 -18.75 3.85 -10.53
C VAL A 28 -17.57 3.16 -11.20
N TYR A 29 -17.82 2.20 -12.10
CA TYR A 29 -16.76 1.54 -12.88
C TYR A 29 -15.98 2.53 -13.74
N ASP A 30 -16.66 3.40 -14.49
CA ASP A 30 -15.98 4.44 -15.27
C ASP A 30 -15.30 5.48 -14.35
N SER A 31 -15.92 5.74 -13.19
CA SER A 31 -15.35 6.63 -12.19
C SER A 31 -14.07 6.08 -11.57
N TYR A 32 -13.89 4.76 -11.51
CA TYR A 32 -12.64 4.13 -11.08
C TYR A 32 -11.47 4.56 -11.97
N TRP A 33 -11.64 4.43 -13.28
CA TRP A 33 -10.60 4.75 -14.26
C TRP A 33 -10.33 6.26 -14.35
N ARG A 34 -11.39 7.07 -14.32
CA ARG A 34 -11.26 8.53 -14.27
C ARG A 34 -10.55 8.98 -13.00
N PHE A 35 -10.91 8.42 -11.85
CA PHE A 35 -10.24 8.70 -10.58
C PHE A 35 -8.76 8.32 -10.61
N ALA A 36 -8.41 7.14 -11.14
CA ALA A 36 -7.02 6.72 -11.30
C ALA A 36 -6.23 7.72 -12.16
N SER A 37 -6.77 8.12 -13.31
CA SER A 37 -6.15 9.11 -14.19
C SER A 37 -5.95 10.47 -13.51
N ILE A 38 -7.00 11.03 -12.91
CA ILE A 38 -6.92 12.34 -12.23
C ILE A 38 -5.94 12.29 -11.04
N ARG A 39 -5.98 11.22 -10.24
CA ARG A 39 -5.07 11.10 -9.10
C ARG A 39 -3.61 10.99 -9.51
N GLN A 40 -3.35 10.33 -10.63
CA GLN A 40 -2.02 10.22 -11.17
C GLN A 40 -1.53 11.54 -11.78
N GLU A 41 -2.43 12.29 -12.42
CA GLU A 41 -2.14 13.66 -12.86
C GLU A 41 -1.79 14.57 -11.67
N VAL A 42 -2.57 14.51 -10.58
CA VAL A 42 -2.27 15.26 -9.34
C VAL A 42 -0.90 14.85 -8.76
N PHE A 43 -0.52 13.57 -8.84
CA PHE A 43 0.82 13.14 -8.43
C PHE A 43 1.91 13.85 -9.26
N PHE A 44 1.80 13.85 -10.58
CA PHE A 44 2.77 14.52 -11.46
C PHE A 44 2.75 16.04 -11.33
N ASN A 45 1.57 16.67 -11.20
CA ASN A 45 1.46 18.11 -10.99
C ASN A 45 2.16 18.54 -9.69
N ARG A 46 2.11 17.71 -8.65
CA ARG A 46 2.86 17.94 -7.40
C ARG A 46 4.36 17.71 -7.57
N LEU A 47 4.75 16.68 -8.33
CA LEU A 47 6.15 16.38 -8.64
C LEU A 47 6.79 17.52 -9.44
N GLU A 48 6.04 18.11 -10.37
CA GLU A 48 6.43 19.25 -11.22
C GLU A 48 6.25 20.61 -10.51
N GLU A 49 5.97 20.63 -9.21
CA GLU A 49 5.80 21.84 -8.38
C GLU A 49 4.76 22.83 -8.92
N LYS A 50 3.72 22.35 -9.63
CA LYS A 50 2.65 23.21 -10.11
C LYS A 50 1.85 23.82 -8.93
N PRO A 51 1.35 25.06 -9.10
CA PRO A 51 0.53 25.69 -8.08
C PRO A 51 -0.77 24.89 -7.84
N TYR A 52 -1.27 24.97 -6.61
CA TYR A 52 -2.58 24.45 -6.26
C TYR A 52 -3.68 25.35 -6.87
N PRO A 53 -4.85 24.82 -7.30
CA PRO A 53 -5.27 23.42 -7.26
C PRO A 53 -4.62 22.54 -8.33
N TRP A 54 -4.26 21.30 -7.97
CA TRP A 54 -3.60 20.36 -8.90
C TRP A 54 -4.57 19.62 -9.83
N THR A 55 -5.88 19.83 -9.67
CA THR A 55 -6.94 19.30 -10.52
C THR A 55 -8.17 20.21 -10.41
N SER A 56 -9.06 20.18 -11.38
CA SER A 56 -10.37 20.82 -11.31
C SER A 56 -11.41 19.99 -10.52
N ASP A 57 -11.10 18.74 -10.15
CA ASP A 57 -12.03 17.89 -9.40
C ASP A 57 -12.21 18.40 -7.95
N PRO A 58 -13.42 18.85 -7.56
CA PRO A 58 -13.64 19.45 -6.24
C PRO A 58 -13.60 18.42 -5.10
N ILE A 59 -13.86 17.14 -5.38
CA ILE A 59 -13.85 16.08 -4.37
C ILE A 59 -12.40 15.74 -4.01
N ILE A 60 -11.52 15.61 -5.03
CA ILE A 60 -10.10 15.34 -4.82
C ILE A 60 -9.39 16.51 -4.14
N ASN A 61 -9.75 17.75 -4.47
CA ASN A 61 -9.21 18.93 -3.81
C ASN A 61 -9.63 19.05 -2.32
N LYS A 62 -10.84 18.58 -1.99
CA LYS A 62 -11.40 18.69 -0.64
C LYS A 62 -10.96 17.56 0.30
N TYR A 63 -10.86 16.33 -0.20
CA TYR A 63 -10.70 15.14 0.65
C TYR A 63 -9.35 14.45 0.46
N LYS A 64 -8.89 13.75 1.51
CA LYS A 64 -7.63 13.02 1.46
C LYS A 64 -7.78 11.67 0.75
N PHE A 65 -7.02 11.51 -0.32
CA PHE A 65 -6.84 10.24 -1.05
C PHE A 65 -5.36 9.84 -1.08
N THR A 66 -5.09 8.54 -1.18
CA THR A 66 -3.73 8.03 -1.42
C THR A 66 -3.31 8.28 -2.87
N ASN A 67 -2.03 8.12 -3.17
CA ASN A 67 -1.56 8.04 -4.55
C ASN A 67 -2.04 6.73 -5.20
N VAL A 68 -2.02 6.71 -6.54
CA VAL A 68 -2.39 5.52 -7.33
C VAL A 68 -1.41 4.38 -7.05
N TYR A 69 -0.11 4.70 -7.07
CA TYR A 69 0.95 3.80 -6.64
C TYR A 69 1.21 3.99 -5.15
N ARG A 70 0.96 2.95 -4.33
CA ARG A 70 1.12 3.04 -2.87
C ARG A 70 2.54 3.43 -2.46
N ALA A 71 3.54 2.99 -3.22
CA ALA A 71 4.94 3.34 -2.96
C ALA A 71 5.19 4.86 -3.01
N ALA A 72 4.36 5.63 -3.71
CA ALA A 72 4.46 7.09 -3.79
C ALA A 72 3.84 7.81 -2.57
N ASP A 73 3.14 7.12 -1.66
CA ASP A 73 2.63 7.74 -0.45
C ASP A 73 3.77 8.15 0.49
N ARG A 74 3.60 9.26 1.23
CA ARG A 74 4.65 9.83 2.11
C ARG A 74 5.22 8.80 3.11
N VAL A 75 4.35 7.98 3.71
CA VAL A 75 4.79 6.96 4.69
C VAL A 75 5.57 5.84 4.01
N SER A 76 5.15 5.42 2.80
CA SER A 76 5.86 4.43 2.00
C SER A 76 7.22 4.97 1.54
N GLN A 77 7.28 6.22 1.09
CA GLN A 77 8.54 6.90 0.72
C GLN A 77 9.51 6.98 1.89
N TYR A 78 9.01 7.29 3.09
CA TYR A 78 9.83 7.32 4.29
C TYR A 78 10.36 5.92 4.65
N LEU A 79 9.49 4.90 4.63
CA LEU A 79 9.88 3.51 4.84
C LEU A 79 10.99 3.10 3.85
N ILE A 80 10.77 3.32 2.56
CA ILE A 80 11.70 2.90 1.51
C ILE A 80 13.07 3.58 1.72
N LYS A 81 13.11 4.90 1.84
CA LYS A 81 14.39 5.64 1.91
C LYS A 81 15.10 5.54 3.25
N HIS A 82 14.39 5.77 4.35
CA HIS A 82 15.01 6.02 5.65
C HIS A 82 15.03 4.79 6.56
N VAL A 83 14.21 3.78 6.27
CA VAL A 83 14.09 2.56 7.09
C VAL A 83 14.72 1.36 6.40
N ILE A 84 14.42 1.16 5.10
CA ILE A 84 14.90 0.02 4.33
C ILE A 84 16.29 0.29 3.74
N TYR A 85 16.43 1.34 2.92
CA TYR A 85 17.63 1.62 2.12
C TYR A 85 18.47 2.77 2.68
N ASN A 86 18.53 2.90 4.01
CA ASN A 86 19.40 3.87 4.64
C ASN A 86 20.84 3.31 4.68
N GLU A 87 21.73 3.91 3.90
CA GLU A 87 23.13 3.47 3.72
C GLU A 87 23.95 3.51 5.02
N ASN A 88 23.50 4.26 6.02
CA ASN A 88 24.15 4.34 7.33
C ASN A 88 23.72 3.22 8.30
N LEU A 89 22.84 2.30 7.90
CA LEU A 89 22.31 1.24 8.75
C LEU A 89 22.75 -0.15 8.24
N PRO A 90 22.95 -1.14 9.14
CA PRO A 90 23.17 -2.51 8.73
C PRO A 90 22.05 -3.04 7.82
N ASP A 91 22.41 -3.75 6.76
CA ASP A 91 21.49 -4.15 5.69
C ASP A 91 21.15 -5.65 5.71
N SER A 92 21.58 -6.38 6.74
CA SER A 92 21.24 -7.81 6.87
C SER A 92 19.73 -8.02 6.83
N PRO A 93 19.22 -9.13 6.25
CA PRO A 93 17.78 -9.37 6.15
C PRO A 93 17.04 -9.32 7.50
N LYS A 94 17.72 -9.70 8.59
CA LYS A 94 17.18 -9.65 9.96
C LYS A 94 17.04 -8.22 10.47
N GLU A 95 18.05 -7.38 10.22
CA GLU A 95 18.09 -5.95 10.55
C GLU A 95 16.99 -5.17 9.80
N VAL A 96 16.90 -5.40 8.48
CA VAL A 96 15.87 -4.78 7.65
C VAL A 96 14.48 -5.22 8.09
N LEU A 97 14.28 -6.51 8.39
CA LEU A 97 12.99 -7.03 8.89
C LEU A 97 12.61 -6.36 10.22
N PHE A 98 13.53 -6.27 11.18
CA PHE A 98 13.29 -5.60 12.46
C PHE A 98 12.79 -4.16 12.26
N ARG A 99 13.52 -3.37 11.46
CA ARG A 99 13.19 -1.97 11.19
C ARG A 99 11.85 -1.81 10.48
N ILE A 100 11.55 -2.66 9.49
CA ILE A 100 10.25 -2.67 8.80
C ILE A 100 9.13 -2.95 9.81
N LEU A 101 9.26 -3.98 10.65
CA LEU A 101 8.24 -4.33 11.65
C LEU A 101 8.01 -3.17 12.63
N LEU A 102 9.09 -2.65 13.20
CA LEU A 102 9.03 -1.52 14.13
C LEU A 102 8.33 -0.32 13.50
N PHE A 103 8.74 0.09 12.30
CA PHE A 103 8.12 1.21 11.61
C PHE A 103 6.64 0.96 11.29
N LYS A 104 6.29 -0.23 10.78
CA LYS A 104 4.95 -0.54 10.27
C LYS A 104 3.91 -0.83 11.33
N LEU A 105 4.30 -1.30 12.52
CA LEU A 105 3.38 -1.49 13.64
C LEU A 105 2.81 -0.14 14.13
N PHE A 106 3.62 0.91 14.14
CA PHE A 106 3.17 2.27 14.44
C PHE A 106 2.62 3.00 13.20
N ASN A 107 3.16 2.66 12.02
CA ASN A 107 2.84 3.23 10.71
C ASN A 107 2.88 4.78 10.70
N LYS A 108 3.79 5.36 11.49
CA LYS A 108 3.85 6.79 11.74
C LYS A 108 5.30 7.27 11.77
N ILE A 109 5.62 8.23 10.90
CA ILE A 109 6.97 8.78 10.73
C ILE A 109 7.48 9.39 12.04
N GLU A 110 6.63 10.18 12.70
CA GLU A 110 7.01 10.90 13.91
C GLU A 110 7.34 9.96 15.09
N THR A 111 6.79 8.74 15.08
CA THR A 111 7.13 7.71 16.09
C THR A 111 8.52 7.13 15.82
N TRP A 112 8.86 6.90 14.56
CA TRP A 112 10.21 6.49 14.17
C TRP A 112 11.24 7.58 14.49
N GLU A 113 10.96 8.83 14.12
CA GLU A 113 11.84 9.97 14.41
C GLU A 113 12.05 10.16 15.91
N LEU A 114 11.00 9.96 16.72
CA LEU A 114 11.11 10.00 18.18
C LEU A 114 12.06 8.93 18.72
N LEU A 115 11.93 7.69 18.26
CA LEU A 115 12.81 6.59 18.68
C LEU A 115 14.25 6.90 18.26
N ASN A 116 14.46 7.32 17.02
CA ASN A 116 15.78 7.68 16.50
C ASN A 116 16.42 8.83 17.28
N LEU A 117 15.64 9.83 17.68
CA LEU A 117 16.12 10.95 18.51
C LEU A 117 16.55 10.51 19.91
N LYS A 118 15.85 9.54 20.51
CA LYS A 118 16.07 9.12 21.90
C LYS A 118 17.10 8.02 22.05
N ILE A 119 17.25 7.18 21.05
CA ILE A 119 18.09 5.98 21.06
C ILE A 119 19.34 6.20 20.20
N GLY A 120 19.26 7.06 19.19
CA GLY A 120 20.25 7.15 18.13
C GLY A 120 19.93 6.15 17.02
N THR A 121 20.93 5.40 16.58
CA THR A 121 20.80 4.44 15.48
C THR A 121 19.90 3.28 15.87
N ILE A 122 18.80 3.07 15.13
CA ILE A 122 17.88 1.96 15.34
C ILE A 122 18.42 0.71 14.64
N THR A 123 19.08 -0.17 15.39
CA THR A 123 19.58 -1.49 14.96
C THR A 123 18.84 -2.59 15.74
N PHE A 124 18.82 -3.81 15.19
CA PHE A 124 18.39 -4.99 15.93
C PHE A 124 19.44 -5.41 16.96
N GLU A 125 20.73 -5.26 16.66
CA GLU A 125 21.82 -5.57 17.59
C GLU A 125 21.70 -4.82 18.93
N ASP A 126 21.36 -3.53 18.89
CA ASP A 126 21.22 -2.68 20.08
C ASP A 126 19.76 -2.58 20.57
N TYR A 127 18.88 -3.47 20.12
CA TYR A 127 17.48 -3.43 20.52
C TYR A 127 17.30 -3.82 22.00
N ASP A 128 16.80 -2.88 22.79
CA ASP A 128 16.43 -3.07 24.19
C ASP A 128 14.91 -2.89 24.38
N PHE A 129 14.25 -3.95 24.85
CA PHE A 129 12.80 -3.94 25.03
C PHE A 129 12.31 -2.87 26.01
N ASP A 130 12.96 -2.74 27.16
CA ASP A 130 12.51 -1.86 28.25
C ASP A 130 12.74 -0.39 27.89
N LEU A 131 13.84 -0.08 27.19
CA LEU A 131 14.12 1.25 26.67
C LEU A 131 13.06 1.68 25.64
N TYR A 132 12.77 0.83 24.64
CA TYR A 132 11.76 1.15 23.63
C TYR A 132 10.36 1.30 24.25
N ASP A 133 9.99 0.40 25.18
CA ASP A 133 8.69 0.48 25.85
C ASP A 133 8.57 1.77 26.67
N SER A 134 9.60 2.14 27.43
CA SER A 134 9.60 3.33 28.28
C SER A 134 9.48 4.62 27.46
N ILE A 135 10.19 4.74 26.34
CA ILE A 135 10.10 5.91 25.44
C ILE A 135 8.69 6.05 24.87
N LEU A 136 8.10 4.95 24.40
CA LEU A 136 6.74 4.96 23.83
C LEU A 136 5.68 5.22 24.90
N THR A 137 5.86 4.66 26.09
CA THR A 137 5.01 4.92 27.27
C THR A 137 5.05 6.41 27.65
N ALA A 138 6.24 7.00 27.74
CA ALA A 138 6.41 8.42 28.04
C ALA A 138 5.79 9.32 26.96
N ALA A 139 5.93 8.96 25.69
CA ALA A 139 5.30 9.67 24.58
C ALA A 139 3.76 9.70 24.74
N ILE A 140 3.14 8.55 25.02
CA ILE A 140 1.70 8.46 25.27
C ILE A 140 1.31 9.29 26.50
N ALA A 141 2.06 9.19 27.59
CA ALA A 141 1.78 9.94 28.83
C ALA A 141 1.83 11.46 28.60
N SER A 142 2.69 11.93 27.71
CA SER A 142 2.75 13.34 27.27
C SER A 142 1.65 13.75 26.26
N GLY A 143 0.66 12.90 26.01
CA GLY A 143 -0.45 13.17 25.09
C GLY A 143 -0.11 12.96 23.60
N ARG A 144 1.08 12.45 23.26
CA ARG A 144 1.47 12.19 21.87
C ARG A 144 0.81 10.92 21.34
N ARG A 145 0.24 11.00 20.15
CA ARG A 145 -0.24 9.81 19.41
C ARG A 145 0.93 9.14 18.71
N ILE A 146 1.21 7.88 19.03
CA ILE A 146 2.29 7.11 18.42
C ILE A 146 1.84 6.20 17.26
N TYR A 147 0.54 6.05 17.02
CA TYR A 147 0.00 5.30 15.88
C TYR A 147 -0.62 6.24 14.86
N SER A 148 -0.54 5.86 13.59
CA SER A 148 -1.36 6.48 12.55
C SER A 148 -2.83 6.00 12.62
N ALA A 149 -3.73 6.74 11.96
CA ALA A 149 -5.12 6.31 11.79
C ALA A 149 -5.31 5.29 10.65
N ALA A 150 -4.27 5.00 9.87
CA ALA A 150 -4.28 3.99 8.82
C ALA A 150 -3.85 2.63 9.39
N TYR A 151 -4.34 1.54 8.79
CA TYR A 151 -3.99 0.16 9.18
C TYR A 151 -4.12 -0.07 10.70
N ILE A 152 -5.32 0.10 11.24
CA ILE A 152 -5.57 -0.01 12.68
C ILE A 152 -5.08 -1.37 13.19
N MET A 153 -3.95 -1.36 13.89
CA MET A 153 -3.35 -2.57 14.45
C MET A 153 -4.19 -3.09 15.63
N PRO A 154 -4.49 -4.39 15.72
CA PRO A 154 -5.03 -5.00 16.93
C PRO A 154 -4.08 -4.83 18.12
N SER A 155 -4.59 -4.97 19.34
CA SER A 155 -3.76 -4.73 20.53
C SER A 155 -2.74 -5.83 20.80
N GLY A 156 -2.98 -7.07 20.36
CA GLY A 156 -2.17 -8.24 20.70
C GLY A 156 -2.32 -8.72 22.15
N LYS A 157 -3.16 -8.04 22.97
CA LYS A 157 -3.33 -8.33 24.40
C LYS A 157 -3.79 -9.77 24.68
N SER A 158 -4.64 -10.34 23.84
CA SER A 158 -5.12 -11.72 24.01
C SER A 158 -4.02 -12.77 23.89
N TYR A 159 -2.88 -12.44 23.25
CA TYR A 159 -1.76 -13.36 23.06
C TYR A 159 -0.62 -13.07 24.04
N PHE A 160 -0.21 -11.80 24.19
CA PHE A 160 0.96 -11.44 25.01
C PHE A 160 0.61 -10.96 26.43
N GLY A 161 -0.66 -10.65 26.71
CA GLY A 161 -1.15 -10.34 28.06
C GLY A 161 -0.87 -8.91 28.58
N PHE A 162 -0.04 -8.10 27.90
CA PHE A 162 0.30 -6.77 28.38
C PHE A 162 -0.88 -5.79 28.28
N VAL A 163 -1.00 -4.90 29.26
CA VAL A 163 -2.07 -3.88 29.29
C VAL A 163 -1.90 -2.87 28.15
N ARG A 164 -0.67 -2.42 27.91
CA ARG A 164 -0.34 -1.40 26.92
C ARG A 164 -0.14 -2.03 25.54
N LYS A 165 -0.77 -1.42 24.53
CA LYS A 165 -0.76 -1.92 23.15
C LYS A 165 0.65 -1.97 22.53
N HIS A 166 1.46 -0.93 22.73
CA HIS A 166 2.81 -0.91 22.16
C HIS A 166 3.73 -1.96 22.79
N THR A 167 3.58 -2.26 24.07
CA THR A 167 4.30 -3.35 24.75
C THR A 167 4.04 -4.70 24.07
N ASN A 168 2.76 -5.00 23.76
CA ASN A 168 2.40 -6.20 23.01
C ASN A 168 3.00 -6.21 21.59
N HIS A 169 3.12 -5.04 20.95
CA HIS A 169 3.71 -4.92 19.61
C HIS A 169 5.22 -5.14 19.63
N LEU A 170 5.93 -4.63 20.64
CA LEU A 170 7.35 -4.94 20.83
C LEU A 170 7.57 -6.45 21.04
N LYS A 171 6.71 -7.13 21.81
CA LYS A 171 6.75 -8.60 21.93
C LYS A 171 6.41 -9.34 20.64
N LEU A 172 5.56 -8.78 19.79
CA LEU A 172 5.31 -9.33 18.45
C LEU A 172 6.57 -9.28 17.57
N ILE A 173 7.33 -8.18 17.62
CA ILE A 173 8.62 -8.07 16.90
C ILE A 173 9.58 -9.15 17.38
N GLU A 174 9.78 -9.28 18.70
CA GLU A 174 10.65 -10.32 19.28
C GLU A 174 10.24 -11.73 18.85
N LEU A 175 8.94 -12.04 18.86
CA LEU A 175 8.43 -13.33 18.42
C LEU A 175 8.75 -13.60 16.94
N ILE A 176 8.51 -12.62 16.06
CA ILE A 176 8.76 -12.76 14.62
C ILE A 176 10.25 -13.00 14.35
N LEU A 177 11.13 -12.26 15.03
CA LEU A 177 12.57 -12.41 14.86
C LEU A 177 13.10 -13.71 15.45
N LYS A 178 12.61 -14.13 16.63
CA LYS A 178 12.95 -15.42 17.26
C LYS A 178 12.58 -16.61 16.39
N LYS A 179 11.55 -16.49 15.55
CA LYS A 179 11.11 -17.54 14.61
C LYS A 179 11.91 -17.56 13.29
N GLN A 180 13.02 -16.81 13.20
CA GLN A 180 13.88 -16.71 12.02
C GLN A 180 13.10 -16.38 10.75
N THR A 181 12.14 -15.46 10.88
CA THR A 181 11.19 -15.17 9.78
C THR A 181 11.88 -14.62 8.55
N HIS A 182 12.98 -13.89 8.71
CA HIS A 182 13.79 -13.38 7.60
C HIS A 182 14.32 -14.51 6.70
N GLU A 183 14.83 -15.60 7.28
CA GLU A 183 15.28 -16.78 6.53
C GLU A 183 14.12 -17.42 5.77
N LYS A 184 13.00 -17.67 6.45
CA LYS A 184 11.81 -18.27 5.83
C LYS A 184 11.29 -17.43 4.66
N LEU A 185 11.31 -16.11 4.79
CA LEU A 185 10.92 -15.19 3.72
C LEU A 185 11.88 -15.27 2.53
N MET A 186 13.19 -15.31 2.76
CA MET A 186 14.20 -15.45 1.69
C MET A 186 14.06 -16.77 0.92
N PHE A 187 13.66 -17.86 1.61
CA PHE A 187 13.45 -19.16 0.98
C PHE A 187 12.05 -19.35 0.38
N ALA A 188 11.13 -18.40 0.56
CA ALA A 188 9.81 -18.47 -0.02
C ALA A 188 9.87 -18.53 -1.55
N LYS A 189 9.08 -19.42 -2.15
CA LYS A 189 9.04 -19.66 -3.59
C LYS A 189 7.93 -18.90 -4.31
N SER A 190 7.03 -18.29 -3.53
CA SER A 190 5.95 -17.44 -4.04
C SER A 190 5.59 -16.36 -3.04
N MET A 191 4.99 -15.29 -3.54
CA MET A 191 4.42 -14.21 -2.75
C MET A 191 3.30 -14.71 -1.84
N GLN A 192 2.54 -15.73 -2.28
CA GLN A 192 1.56 -16.41 -1.44
C GLN A 192 2.22 -17.15 -0.27
N GLN A 193 3.33 -17.85 -0.49
CA GLN A 193 4.04 -18.52 0.62
C GLN A 193 4.59 -17.49 1.62
N ALA A 194 5.14 -16.37 1.13
CA ALA A 194 5.57 -15.27 1.99
C ALA A 194 4.41 -14.65 2.77
N PHE A 195 3.24 -14.50 2.15
CA PHE A 195 2.01 -14.06 2.82
C PHE A 195 1.62 -15.00 3.97
N GLU A 196 1.58 -16.31 3.74
CA GLU A 196 1.20 -17.29 4.76
C GLU A 196 2.21 -17.34 5.92
N ILE A 197 3.51 -17.15 5.65
CA ILE A 197 4.52 -17.00 6.71
C ILE A 197 4.18 -15.83 7.65
N ILE A 198 3.80 -14.67 7.09
CA ILE A 198 3.49 -13.46 7.86
C ILE A 198 2.14 -13.60 8.59
N LYS A 199 1.13 -14.14 7.91
CA LYS A 199 -0.23 -14.31 8.44
C LYS A 199 -0.29 -15.23 9.66
N ASN A 200 0.66 -16.15 9.80
CA ASN A 200 0.74 -17.07 10.93
C ASN A 200 1.11 -16.41 12.28
N PHE A 201 1.43 -15.11 12.29
CA PHE A 201 1.71 -14.39 13.53
C PHE A 201 0.46 -13.76 14.16
N PRO A 202 0.39 -13.68 15.51
CA PRO A 202 -0.76 -13.11 16.18
C PRO A 202 -0.94 -11.64 15.79
N SER A 203 -2.21 -11.20 15.71
CA SER A 203 -2.61 -9.85 15.27
C SER A 203 -2.42 -9.53 13.79
N LEU A 204 -1.79 -10.40 12.99
CA LEU A 204 -1.59 -10.20 11.55
C LEU A 204 -2.63 -10.99 10.73
N GLY A 205 -3.90 -10.57 10.80
CA GLY A 205 -4.94 -11.10 9.92
C GLY A 205 -4.69 -10.74 8.44
N ASP A 206 -5.47 -11.34 7.53
CA ASP A 206 -5.33 -11.24 6.06
C ASP A 206 -4.94 -9.85 5.55
N PHE A 207 -5.67 -8.82 5.96
CA PHE A 207 -5.41 -7.46 5.53
C PHE A 207 -4.04 -6.96 5.99
N LEU A 208 -3.71 -7.08 7.28
CA LEU A 208 -2.46 -6.54 7.83
C LEU A 208 -1.24 -7.34 7.36
N ALA A 209 -1.37 -8.66 7.27
CA ALA A 209 -0.33 -9.52 6.72
C ALA A 209 -0.02 -9.14 5.26
N TYR A 210 -1.04 -8.89 4.44
CA TYR A 210 -0.83 -8.46 3.05
C TYR A 210 -0.21 -7.05 2.98
N GLN A 211 -0.65 -6.11 3.82
CA GLN A 211 -0.05 -4.77 3.81
C GLN A 211 1.43 -4.78 4.19
N LEU A 212 1.82 -5.61 5.17
CA LEU A 212 3.21 -5.82 5.58
C LEU A 212 4.01 -6.59 4.51
N LEU A 213 3.42 -7.57 3.85
CA LEU A 213 4.04 -8.28 2.73
C LEU A 213 4.44 -7.32 1.59
N ILE A 214 3.57 -6.38 1.23
CA ILE A 214 3.90 -5.36 0.23
C ILE A 214 5.08 -4.50 0.70
N ASP A 215 5.09 -4.08 1.96
CA ASP A 215 6.19 -3.29 2.53
C ASP A 215 7.52 -4.07 2.53
N LEU A 216 7.47 -5.37 2.85
CA LEU A 216 8.61 -6.28 2.74
C LEU A 216 9.06 -6.47 1.29
N ASN A 217 8.13 -6.53 0.34
CA ASN A 217 8.43 -6.61 -1.07
C ASN A 217 8.94 -5.29 -1.66
N TYR A 218 9.06 -4.21 -0.89
CA TYR A 218 9.89 -3.06 -1.29
C TYR A 218 11.37 -3.27 -0.92
N SER A 219 11.67 -4.15 0.02
CA SER A 219 13.02 -4.42 0.50
C SER A 219 13.78 -5.47 -0.34
N PRO A 220 15.08 -5.66 -0.09
CA PRO A 220 15.87 -6.74 -0.67
C PRO A 220 15.53 -8.15 -0.14
N ILE A 221 14.76 -8.27 0.96
CA ILE A 221 14.48 -9.57 1.60
C ILE A 221 13.73 -10.52 0.64
N ILE A 222 12.78 -9.99 -0.12
CA ILE A 222 11.98 -10.73 -1.11
C ILE A 222 11.83 -9.92 -2.39
N ASN A 223 11.67 -10.61 -3.52
CA ASN A 223 11.57 -9.97 -4.84
C ASN A 223 10.51 -10.64 -5.73
N PHE A 224 9.26 -10.60 -5.28
CA PHE A 224 8.14 -11.14 -6.06
C PHE A 224 7.53 -10.07 -6.97
N SER A 225 6.87 -10.54 -8.03
CA SER A 225 6.03 -9.67 -8.86
C SER A 225 4.84 -9.17 -8.04
N GLU A 226 4.60 -7.87 -8.03
CA GLU A 226 3.43 -7.30 -7.35
C GLU A 226 2.10 -7.64 -8.06
N SER A 227 2.18 -8.29 -9.22
CA SER A 227 1.04 -8.88 -9.93
C SER A 227 0.89 -10.39 -9.71
N GLU A 228 1.63 -10.98 -8.77
CA GLU A 228 1.55 -12.41 -8.46
C GLU A 228 0.40 -12.74 -7.50
N PHE A 229 0.19 -11.91 -6.47
CA PHE A 229 -0.71 -12.24 -5.37
C PHE A 229 -1.39 -11.00 -4.77
N VAL A 230 -2.69 -11.10 -4.46
CA VAL A 230 -3.47 -10.02 -3.85
C VAL A 230 -4.50 -10.51 -2.85
N VAL A 231 -4.66 -9.75 -1.76
CA VAL A 231 -5.69 -9.99 -0.74
C VAL A 231 -6.58 -8.75 -0.64
N PRO A 232 -7.84 -8.82 -1.10
CA PRO A 232 -8.74 -7.68 -1.10
C PRO A 232 -9.05 -7.19 0.33
N GLY A 233 -8.64 -5.97 0.66
CA GLY A 233 -9.01 -5.33 1.92
C GLY A 233 -10.48 -4.90 1.97
N PRO A 234 -11.03 -4.56 3.15
CA PRO A 234 -12.44 -4.18 3.29
C PRO A 234 -12.87 -2.99 2.43
N GLY A 235 -11.99 -1.99 2.26
CA GLY A 235 -12.26 -0.85 1.38
C GLY A 235 -12.30 -1.25 -0.10
N ALA A 236 -11.41 -2.15 -0.52
CA ALA A 236 -11.40 -2.65 -1.90
C ALA A 236 -12.67 -3.45 -2.21
N LYS A 237 -13.11 -4.33 -1.30
CA LYS A 237 -14.39 -5.06 -1.40
C LYS A 237 -15.57 -4.08 -1.52
N GLY A 238 -15.58 -3.01 -0.73
CA GLY A 238 -16.58 -1.93 -0.84
C GLY A 238 -16.56 -1.27 -2.23
N GLY A 239 -15.38 -0.93 -2.75
CA GLY A 239 -15.23 -0.33 -4.08
C GLY A 239 -15.71 -1.22 -5.21
N ILE A 240 -15.34 -2.51 -5.16
CA ILE A 240 -15.79 -3.52 -6.12
C ILE A 240 -17.32 -3.58 -6.14
N SER A 241 -17.96 -3.67 -4.97
CA SER A 241 -19.43 -3.74 -4.87
C SER A 241 -20.16 -2.50 -5.40
N LYS A 242 -19.46 -1.36 -5.49
CA LYS A 242 -20.01 -0.17 -6.12
C LYS A 242 -19.78 -0.16 -7.62
N CYS A 243 -18.64 -0.66 -8.09
CA CYS A 243 -18.29 -0.70 -9.52
C CYS A 243 -19.09 -1.75 -10.29
N PHE A 244 -19.46 -2.86 -9.64
CA PHE A 244 -20.15 -3.98 -10.27
C PHE A 244 -21.47 -4.25 -9.56
N SER A 245 -22.57 -4.18 -10.29
CA SER A 245 -23.88 -4.62 -9.80
C SER A 245 -24.02 -6.14 -9.82
N ASP A 246 -23.25 -6.80 -10.68
CA ASP A 246 -23.17 -8.26 -10.80
C ASP A 246 -21.74 -8.63 -11.21
N SER A 247 -21.02 -9.40 -10.39
CA SER A 247 -19.66 -9.84 -10.71
C SER A 247 -19.61 -11.02 -11.68
N ALA A 248 -20.78 -11.57 -12.04
CA ALA A 248 -20.93 -12.78 -12.83
C ALA A 248 -20.08 -13.95 -12.31
N GLY A 249 -20.15 -14.18 -11.00
CA GLY A 249 -19.44 -15.28 -10.34
C GLY A 249 -17.96 -15.03 -10.07
N LEU A 250 -17.37 -13.93 -10.56
CA LEU A 250 -15.98 -13.59 -10.26
C LEU A 250 -15.81 -13.21 -8.79
N SER A 251 -14.78 -13.76 -8.18
CA SER A 251 -14.31 -13.36 -6.85
C SER A 251 -13.71 -11.96 -6.87
N ASN A 252 -13.58 -11.34 -5.69
CA ASN A 252 -12.92 -10.03 -5.57
C ASN A 252 -11.47 -10.04 -6.07
N VAL A 253 -10.76 -11.16 -5.94
CA VAL A 253 -9.39 -11.33 -6.45
C VAL A 253 -9.38 -11.32 -7.98
N GLU A 254 -10.29 -12.08 -8.60
CA GLU A 254 -10.44 -12.12 -10.05
C GLU A 254 -10.90 -10.79 -10.63
N ILE A 255 -11.75 -10.04 -9.93
CA ILE A 255 -12.12 -8.68 -10.32
C ILE A 255 -10.90 -7.75 -10.30
N ILE A 256 -10.05 -7.79 -9.26
CA ILE A 256 -8.83 -6.97 -9.23
C ILE A 256 -7.89 -7.34 -10.37
N LYS A 257 -7.73 -8.64 -10.65
CA LYS A 257 -6.95 -9.14 -11.77
C LYS A 257 -7.53 -8.67 -13.11
N LEU A 258 -8.84 -8.78 -13.30
CA LEU A 258 -9.56 -8.29 -14.49
C LEU A 258 -9.30 -6.81 -14.73
N MET A 259 -9.37 -5.97 -13.69
CA MET A 259 -9.06 -4.54 -13.82
C MET A 259 -7.60 -4.34 -14.23
N THR A 260 -6.68 -5.05 -13.58
CA THR A 260 -5.24 -4.96 -13.88
C THR A 260 -4.94 -5.34 -15.33
N ASP A 261 -5.54 -6.42 -15.83
CA ASP A 261 -5.35 -6.94 -17.18
C ASP A 261 -6.00 -6.04 -18.26
N ARG A 262 -7.05 -5.29 -17.91
CA ARG A 262 -7.78 -4.41 -18.84
C ARG A 262 -7.35 -2.94 -18.78
N GLN A 263 -6.43 -2.55 -17.89
CA GLN A 263 -6.15 -1.14 -17.60
C GLN A 263 -5.91 -0.29 -18.86
N GLU A 264 -5.08 -0.75 -19.81
CA GLU A 264 -4.81 0.01 -21.04
C GLU A 264 -6.06 0.16 -21.92
N LYS A 265 -6.81 -0.94 -22.09
CA LYS A 265 -8.06 -0.94 -22.88
C LYS A 265 -9.11 -0.02 -22.27
N GLU A 266 -9.21 0.03 -20.95
CA GLU A 266 -10.19 0.89 -20.26
C GLU A 266 -9.80 2.36 -20.29
N PHE A 267 -8.50 2.66 -20.18
CA PHE A 267 -8.02 4.03 -20.40
C PHE A 267 -8.29 4.48 -21.83
N GLU A 268 -7.99 3.66 -22.83
CA GLU A 268 -8.26 3.94 -24.24
C GLU A 268 -9.77 4.12 -24.51
N ARG A 269 -10.61 3.19 -24.03
CA ARG A 269 -12.07 3.24 -24.17
C ARG A 269 -12.66 4.55 -23.65
N LEU A 270 -12.09 5.09 -22.57
CA LEU A 270 -12.56 6.33 -21.94
C LEU A 270 -11.83 7.59 -22.44
N GLY A 271 -10.90 7.47 -23.39
CA GLY A 271 -10.08 8.57 -23.89
C GLY A 271 -9.17 9.18 -22.83
N LEU A 272 -8.71 8.37 -21.87
CA LEU A 272 -7.89 8.82 -20.74
C LEU A 272 -6.40 8.59 -21.03
N SER A 273 -5.61 9.66 -21.02
CA SER A 273 -4.15 9.58 -21.11
C SER A 273 -3.53 9.29 -19.74
N PHE A 274 -3.60 8.03 -19.28
CA PHE A 274 -3.02 7.64 -18.00
C PHE A 274 -1.48 7.72 -18.01
N LYS A 275 -0.90 8.50 -17.10
CA LYS A 275 0.55 8.62 -16.92
C LYS A 275 1.07 7.51 -16.02
N SER A 276 1.62 6.43 -16.57
CA SER A 276 2.26 5.38 -15.77
C SER A 276 3.40 5.93 -14.87
N LEU A 277 3.85 5.15 -13.89
CA LEU A 277 5.01 5.49 -13.07
C LEU A 277 6.31 5.20 -13.84
N TRP A 278 6.60 6.05 -14.84
CA TRP A 278 7.73 5.94 -15.78
C TRP A 278 7.85 4.56 -16.43
N GLY A 279 6.77 4.09 -17.05
CA GLY A 279 6.71 2.80 -17.75
C GLY A 279 6.22 1.64 -16.88
N ARG A 280 6.17 1.80 -15.56
CA ARG A 280 5.57 0.80 -14.66
C ARG A 280 4.04 0.87 -14.73
N ARG A 281 3.40 -0.14 -15.33
CA ARG A 281 1.94 -0.33 -15.30
C ARG A 281 1.40 -0.54 -13.89
N LEU A 282 0.10 -0.33 -13.67
CA LEU A 282 -0.55 -0.66 -12.40
C LEU A 282 -0.40 -2.15 -12.12
N GLN A 283 -0.08 -2.48 -10.86
CA GLN A 283 0.00 -3.84 -10.36
C GLN A 283 -1.28 -4.19 -9.58
N LEU A 284 -1.46 -5.46 -9.19
CA LEU A 284 -2.65 -5.89 -8.45
C LEU A 284 -2.89 -5.07 -7.18
N ILE A 285 -1.82 -4.75 -6.44
CA ILE A 285 -1.90 -3.91 -5.23
C ILE A 285 -2.39 -2.49 -5.53
N ASP A 286 -1.97 -1.89 -6.65
CA ASP A 286 -2.39 -0.55 -7.04
C ASP A 286 -3.87 -0.57 -7.42
N CYS A 287 -4.31 -1.56 -8.21
CA CYS A 287 -5.71 -1.74 -8.57
C CYS A 287 -6.60 -2.02 -7.35
N GLN A 288 -6.12 -2.83 -6.39
CA GLN A 288 -6.79 -3.04 -5.11
C GLN A 288 -6.92 -1.73 -4.33
N ASN A 289 -5.87 -0.90 -4.29
CA ASN A 289 -5.89 0.36 -3.54
C ASN A 289 -6.83 1.37 -4.19
N LEU A 290 -6.85 1.45 -5.53
CA LEU A 290 -7.80 2.26 -6.27
C LEU A 290 -9.25 1.91 -5.91
N PHE A 291 -9.62 0.64 -5.74
CA PHE A 291 -10.96 0.30 -5.28
C PHE A 291 -11.28 0.87 -3.89
N CYS A 292 -10.32 0.85 -2.96
CA CYS A 292 -10.49 1.46 -1.63
C CYS A 292 -10.71 2.98 -1.71
N GLU A 293 -9.99 3.65 -2.61
CA GLU A 293 -10.11 5.08 -2.81
C GLU A 293 -11.42 5.45 -3.54
N VAL A 294 -11.82 4.66 -4.54
CA VAL A 294 -13.06 4.82 -5.29
C VAL A 294 -14.28 4.56 -4.41
N ASP A 295 -14.22 3.61 -3.48
CA ASP A 295 -15.26 3.44 -2.46
C ASP A 295 -15.52 4.74 -1.69
N LYS A 296 -14.46 5.48 -1.33
CA LYS A 296 -14.58 6.78 -0.67
C LYS A 296 -15.12 7.84 -1.62
N TYR A 297 -14.52 7.97 -2.80
CA TYR A 297 -14.87 8.97 -3.81
C TYR A 297 -16.35 8.87 -4.23
N ALA A 298 -16.82 7.65 -4.48
CA ALA A 298 -18.20 7.37 -4.89
C ALA A 298 -19.25 7.77 -3.85
N ARG A 299 -18.92 7.85 -2.55
CA ARG A 299 -19.86 8.33 -1.52
C ARG A 299 -20.33 9.77 -1.77
N VAL A 300 -19.49 10.56 -2.44
CA VAL A 300 -19.79 11.95 -2.76
C VAL A 300 -20.23 12.08 -4.21
N LYS A 301 -19.54 11.43 -5.15
CA LYS A 301 -19.85 11.52 -6.59
C LYS A 301 -21.13 10.79 -6.98
N HIS A 302 -21.42 9.65 -6.33
CA HIS A 302 -22.50 8.72 -6.65
C HIS A 302 -23.27 8.30 -5.38
N PRO A 303 -23.87 9.24 -4.62
CA PRO A 303 -24.48 8.97 -3.32
C PRO A 303 -25.60 7.92 -3.36
N GLN A 304 -26.24 7.73 -4.52
CA GLN A 304 -27.26 6.72 -4.79
C GLN A 304 -26.69 5.29 -4.82
N ILE A 305 -25.40 5.10 -5.11
CA ILE A 305 -24.74 3.78 -5.19
C ILE A 305 -24.04 3.48 -3.87
N LYS A 306 -24.76 2.80 -2.97
CA LYS A 306 -24.25 2.46 -1.64
C LYS A 306 -23.23 1.32 -1.66
N GLY A 307 -23.39 0.36 -2.57
CA GLY A 307 -22.66 -0.91 -2.52
C GLY A 307 -22.87 -1.61 -1.18
N ASN A 308 -21.88 -2.38 -0.74
CA ASN A 308 -21.97 -3.22 0.46
C ASN A 308 -21.34 -2.55 1.68
N SER A 309 -20.93 -1.29 1.56
CA SER A 309 -20.23 -0.55 2.63
C SER A 309 -21.20 0.30 3.43
N GLU A 310 -21.20 0.12 4.75
CA GLU A 310 -21.97 0.98 5.68
C GLU A 310 -21.40 2.40 5.83
N ARG A 311 -20.28 2.71 5.17
CA ARG A 311 -19.58 4.00 5.31
C ARG A 311 -20.21 5.04 4.40
N LEU A 312 -20.89 6.02 5.00
CA LEU A 312 -21.66 7.04 4.26
C LEU A 312 -20.90 8.33 3.94
N ARG A 313 -19.82 8.66 4.66
CA ARG A 313 -19.11 9.95 4.51
C ARG A 313 -17.59 9.77 4.45
N ILE A 314 -16.90 10.75 3.86
CA ILE A 314 -15.45 10.88 3.93
C ILE A 314 -15.11 11.77 5.14
N LYS A 315 -14.39 11.21 6.12
CA LYS A 315 -14.05 11.93 7.36
C LYS A 315 -12.79 12.80 7.24
N GLN A 316 -11.85 12.42 6.37
CA GLN A 316 -10.55 13.08 6.27
C GLN A 316 -10.55 14.14 5.18
N VAL A 317 -10.47 15.40 5.60
CA VAL A 317 -10.26 16.56 4.73
C VAL A 317 -8.78 16.63 4.34
N PHE A 318 -8.51 16.99 3.08
CA PHE A 318 -7.16 17.19 2.61
C PHE A 318 -6.53 18.42 3.28
N LYS A 319 -5.29 18.27 3.72
CA LYS A 319 -4.46 19.39 4.16
C LYS A 319 -3.15 19.30 3.39
N ALA A 320 -2.83 20.34 2.63
CA ALA A 320 -1.57 20.42 1.91
C ALA A 320 -0.41 20.36 2.92
N SER A 321 0.62 19.61 2.58
CA SER A 321 1.87 19.56 3.34
C SER A 321 2.89 20.35 2.55
N SER A 322 3.51 21.34 3.20
CA SER A 322 4.55 22.18 2.59
C SER A 322 5.88 21.46 2.39
N LYS A 323 6.09 20.31 3.03
CA LYS A 323 7.33 19.55 2.91
C LYS A 323 7.36 18.80 1.57
N PRO A 324 8.27 19.14 0.63
CA PRO A 324 8.41 18.37 -0.60
C PRO A 324 8.78 16.92 -0.29
N ILE A 325 8.52 16.04 -1.25
CA ILE A 325 8.98 14.65 -1.20
C ILE A 325 9.98 14.53 -2.34
N ASN A 326 11.27 14.38 -2.01
CA ASN A 326 12.22 13.85 -2.97
C ASN A 326 11.78 12.39 -3.21
N PHE A 327 11.26 12.02 -4.38
CA PHE A 327 10.74 10.67 -4.60
C PHE A 327 11.86 9.69 -4.91
N TRP A 328 11.78 8.48 -4.36
CA TRP A 328 12.68 7.36 -4.68
C TRP A 328 11.95 6.06 -4.36
N PHE A 329 12.02 5.12 -5.30
CA PHE A 329 11.26 3.88 -5.29
C PHE A 329 12.21 2.69 -5.10
N PRO A 330 11.68 1.48 -4.81
CA PRO A 330 12.52 0.29 -4.68
C PRO A 330 13.48 0.14 -5.88
N PRO A 331 14.81 0.01 -5.67
CA PRO A 331 15.81 -0.01 -6.75
C PRO A 331 15.51 -1.06 -7.82
N LYS A 332 15.01 -2.23 -7.40
CA LYS A 332 14.57 -3.32 -8.28
C LYS A 332 13.49 -2.95 -9.30
N TRP A 333 12.82 -1.81 -9.16
CA TRP A 333 11.86 -1.33 -10.16
C TRP A 333 12.54 -0.64 -11.34
N GLY A 334 13.82 -0.22 -11.23
CA GLY A 334 14.58 0.35 -12.34
C GLY A 334 14.10 1.73 -12.82
N ILE A 335 13.22 2.40 -12.07
CA ILE A 335 12.59 3.68 -12.47
C ILE A 335 13.28 4.92 -11.89
N ASN A 336 14.17 4.77 -10.91
CA ASN A 336 14.73 5.93 -10.18
C ASN A 336 15.52 6.90 -11.07
N LYS A 337 16.16 6.40 -12.15
CA LYS A 337 16.88 7.24 -13.12
C LYS A 337 15.97 8.16 -13.95
N ASN A 338 14.68 7.87 -14.01
CA ASN A 338 13.69 8.64 -14.79
C ASN A 338 13.05 9.76 -13.95
N ILE A 339 13.32 9.79 -12.64
CA ILE A 339 12.83 10.82 -11.74
C ILE A 339 13.69 12.06 -11.98
N GLN A 340 13.12 13.11 -12.57
CA GLN A 340 13.85 14.36 -12.67
C GLN A 340 14.14 14.89 -11.26
N PRO A 341 15.38 15.32 -10.97
CA PRO A 341 15.66 15.97 -9.71
C PRO A 341 14.74 17.20 -9.57
N LEU A 342 14.18 17.38 -8.37
CA LEU A 342 13.47 18.61 -8.03
C LEU A 342 14.41 19.77 -8.36
N LYS A 343 13.92 20.81 -9.04
CA LYS A 343 14.70 22.03 -9.24
C LYS A 343 14.86 22.68 -7.87
N SER A 344 15.90 22.32 -7.13
CA SER A 344 16.22 22.98 -5.88
C SER A 344 16.63 24.40 -6.21
N ASN A 345 15.71 25.35 -6.03
CA ASN A 345 16.14 26.68 -5.60
C ASN A 345 16.84 26.46 -4.26
N SER A 346 18.16 26.69 -4.28
CA SER A 346 19.08 26.61 -3.16
C SER A 346 18.48 27.26 -1.91
N ILE A 347 18.00 26.45 -0.98
CA ILE A 347 18.03 26.82 0.43
C ILE A 347 19.17 26.00 0.99
N SER A 348 20.28 26.71 1.23
CA SER A 348 21.43 26.23 1.96
C SER A 348 21.00 25.35 3.13
N GLU A 349 21.57 24.15 3.22
CA GLU A 349 21.63 23.39 4.47
C GLU A 349 22.36 24.24 5.50
N GLY A 350 21.59 25.07 6.21
CA GLY A 350 22.03 25.75 7.41
C GLY A 350 22.20 24.69 8.48
N LEU A 351 23.46 24.27 8.66
CA LEU A 351 23.98 23.71 9.88
C LEU A 351 23.31 24.39 11.07
N TRP A 352 22.61 23.62 11.90
CA TRP A 352 22.19 24.07 13.21
C TRP A 352 23.44 24.18 14.08
N SER A 353 24.13 25.32 13.97
CA SER A 353 25.18 25.72 14.89
C SER A 353 24.55 26.18 16.20
N ASN A 354 25.09 25.64 17.29
CA ASN A 354 24.89 26.06 18.67
C ASN A 354 24.76 27.57 18.84
N SER A 355 23.78 27.98 19.63
CA SER A 355 23.94 29.11 20.55
C SER A 355 23.12 28.82 21.80
N GLY A 356 23.83 28.37 22.84
CA GLY A 356 23.37 28.51 24.20
C GLY A 356 23.41 29.97 24.64
N GLU A 357 22.69 30.22 25.74
CA GLU A 357 22.87 31.30 26.71
C GLU A 357 22.67 32.75 26.22
N SER A 358 21.62 33.41 26.70
CA SER A 358 21.70 34.33 27.85
C SER A 358 20.39 35.10 28.05
N ASN A 359 20.03 35.21 29.35
CA ASN A 359 18.93 35.93 30.00
C ASN A 359 17.54 35.28 30.04
#